data_AF-A0A8H8WU01-F1
#
_entry.id   AF-A0A8H8WU01-F1
#
_cell.length_a   1.000
_cell.length_b   1.000
_cell.length_c   1.000
_cell.angle_alpha   90.00
_cell.angle_beta   90.00
_cell.angle_gamma   90.00
#
_symmetry.space_group_name_H-M   'P 1'
#
loop_
_entity.id
_entity.type
_entity.pdbx_description
1 polymer ?
#
loop_
_entity_poly.entity_id
_entity_poly.type
_entity_poly.pdbx_seq_one_letter_code
_entity_poly.pdbx_strand_id
1 'polypeptide(L)'
;MFLSEAETEARLDDLRRQRAALDRAIAEHELYLDLGRRLARPGVADPVPAPVAEPARAAPPHPDPVPPASRPVTAAPVPPAAPPRAEPAAEPRPAGGGAARREGRRLIEAAEEILAAAGRPMHAAEIWERLAACGLTLPGHDPVAALNTRLWKRAQGGSVFHRLGDGVYGLAP
;
A
#
# COMPACT_ATOMS: atom_id res chain seq x y z
N MET A 1 13.81 -8.73 37.74
CA MET A 1 13.80 -7.50 38.55
C MET A 1 12.79 -6.57 37.92
N PHE A 2 11.85 -6.03 38.70
CA PHE A 2 10.92 -5.01 38.22
C PHE A 2 11.64 -3.66 38.16
N LEU A 3 11.29 -2.83 37.18
CA LEU A 3 11.76 -1.45 37.12
C LEU A 3 11.26 -0.71 38.37
N SER A 4 12.09 0.18 38.90
CA SER A 4 11.63 1.13 39.91
C SER A 4 10.58 2.08 39.31
N GLU A 5 9.82 2.73 40.18
CA GLU A 5 8.81 3.72 39.79
C GLU A 5 9.43 4.85 38.95
N ALA A 6 10.57 5.41 39.39
CA ALA A 6 11.29 6.45 38.67
C ALA A 6 11.79 6.01 37.28
N GLU A 7 12.28 4.78 37.14
CA GLU A 7 12.68 4.24 35.83
C GLU A 7 11.47 4.02 34.92
N THR A 8 10.33 3.65 35.49
CA THR A 8 9.08 3.47 34.75
C THR A 8 8.55 4.82 34.26
N GLU A 9 8.57 5.85 35.10
CA GLU A 9 8.20 7.23 34.73
C GLU A 9 9.11 7.78 33.62
N ALA A 10 10.44 7.63 33.76
CA ALA A 10 11.38 8.06 32.74
C ALA A 10 11.11 7.38 31.40
N ARG A 11 10.82 6.08 31.41
CA ARG A 11 10.49 5.31 30.21
C ARG A 11 9.14 5.73 29.61
N LEU A 12 8.15 6.09 30.42
CA LEU A 12 6.88 6.65 29.93
C LEU A 12 7.10 7.99 29.25
N ASP A 13 7.96 8.86 29.79
CA ASP A 13 8.26 10.15 29.18
C ASP A 13 9.03 10.01 27.87
N ASP A 14 9.96 9.06 27.78
CA ASP A 14 10.62 8.71 26.52
C ASP A 14 9.60 8.26 25.47
N LEU A 15 8.67 7.38 25.83
CA LEU A 15 7.62 6.91 24.92
C LEU A 15 6.71 8.06 24.47
N ARG A 16 6.35 8.98 25.37
CA ARG A 16 5.57 10.18 25.02
C ARG A 16 6.33 11.07 24.04
N ARG A 17 7.63 11.28 24.24
CA ARG A 17 8.48 12.04 23.30
C ARG A 17 8.56 11.35 21.94
N GLN A 18 8.74 10.03 21.91
CA GLN A 18 8.77 9.25 20.68
C GLN A 18 7.44 9.36 19.93
N ARG A 19 6.30 9.23 20.62
CA ARG A 19 4.98 9.42 20.03
C ARG A 19 4.85 10.80 19.39
N ALA A 20 5.20 11.86 20.12
CA ALA A 20 5.12 13.23 19.60
C ALA A 20 6.06 13.48 18.39
N ALA A 21 7.18 12.76 18.29
CA ALA A 21 8.06 12.81 17.13
C ALA A 21 7.44 12.08 15.91
N LEU A 22 6.84 10.91 16.15
CA LEU A 22 6.12 10.16 15.10
C LEU A 22 4.93 10.94 14.57
N ASP A 23 4.12 11.55 15.45
CA ASP A 23 2.96 12.35 15.05
C ASP A 23 3.38 13.52 14.13
N ARG A 24 4.50 14.17 14.41
CA ARG A 24 5.07 15.23 13.54
C ARG A 24 5.50 14.68 12.18
N ALA A 25 6.19 13.54 12.16
CA ALA A 25 6.64 12.91 10.92
C ALA A 25 5.44 12.47 10.06
N ILE A 26 4.38 11.93 10.68
CA ILE A 26 3.13 11.58 9.98
C ILE A 26 2.54 12.82 9.32
N ALA A 27 2.35 13.90 10.08
CA ALA A 27 1.77 15.14 9.56
C ALA A 27 2.59 15.71 8.37
N GLU A 28 3.92 15.66 8.44
CA GLU A 28 4.79 16.07 7.34
C GLU A 28 4.55 15.23 6.06
N HIS A 29 4.44 13.90 6.20
CA HIS A 29 4.20 13.03 5.06
C HIS A 29 2.79 13.18 4.49
N GLU A 30 1.79 13.45 5.33
CA GLU A 30 0.43 13.76 4.89
C GLU A 30 0.42 15.03 4.02
N LEU A 31 1.15 16.08 4.41
CA LEU A 31 1.31 17.28 3.60
C LEU A 31 1.94 16.98 2.24
N TYR A 32 2.97 16.13 2.19
CA TYR A 32 3.60 15.73 0.93
C TYR A 32 2.65 14.92 0.03
N LEU A 33 1.85 14.03 0.60
CA LEU A 33 0.86 13.27 -0.16
C LEU A 33 -0.23 14.17 -0.73
N ASP A 34 -0.72 15.14 0.05
CA ASP A 34 -1.72 16.09 -0.41
C ASP A 34 -1.20 17.01 -1.51
N LEU A 35 0.06 17.45 -1.41
CA LEU A 35 0.73 18.16 -2.49
C LEU A 35 0.83 17.30 -3.76
N GLY A 36 1.25 16.05 -3.63
CA GLY A 36 1.32 15.11 -4.75
C GLY A 36 -0.03 14.90 -5.44
N ARG A 37 -1.11 14.76 -4.66
CA ARG A 37 -2.49 14.65 -5.18
C ARG A 37 -2.94 15.90 -5.94
N ARG A 38 -2.59 17.10 -5.45
CA ARG A 38 -2.90 18.37 -6.13
C ARG A 38 -2.15 18.50 -7.45
N LEU A 39 -0.85 18.18 -7.46
CA LEU A 39 -0.02 18.26 -8.67
C LEU A 39 -0.40 17.21 -9.73
N ALA A 40 -0.80 16.00 -9.30
CA ALA A 40 -1.22 14.93 -10.21
C ALA A 40 -2.59 15.17 -10.86
N ARG A 41 -3.38 16.14 -10.37
CA ARG A 41 -4.68 16.49 -10.91
C ARG A 41 -4.57 17.79 -11.72
N PRO A 42 -4.33 17.75 -13.04
CA PRO A 42 -4.35 18.97 -13.83
C PRO A 42 -5.79 19.50 -13.89
N GLY A 43 -6.03 20.67 -13.31
CA GLY A 43 -7.23 21.47 -13.61
C GLY A 43 -8.38 21.48 -12.61
N VAL A 44 -8.18 21.12 -11.33
CA VAL A 44 -9.15 21.54 -10.30
C VAL A 44 -8.59 22.75 -9.59
N ALA A 45 -8.96 23.92 -10.09
CA ALA A 45 -8.83 25.17 -9.34
C ALA A 45 -9.48 24.98 -7.97
N ASP A 46 -8.82 25.47 -6.91
CA ASP A 46 -9.44 25.64 -5.60
C ASP A 46 -10.84 26.27 -5.78
N PRO A 47 -11.89 25.81 -5.06
CA PRO A 47 -13.14 26.54 -5.02
C PRO A 47 -12.87 27.88 -4.32
N VAL A 48 -12.63 28.91 -5.14
CA VAL A 48 -12.64 30.30 -4.70
C VAL A 48 -14.01 30.54 -4.04
N PRO A 49 -14.08 31.06 -2.80
CA PRO A 49 -15.36 31.40 -2.21
C PRO A 49 -16.06 32.44 -3.11
N ALA A 50 -17.25 32.09 -3.58
CA ALA A 50 -18.01 32.89 -4.53
C ALA A 50 -18.28 34.30 -3.95
N PRO A 51 -17.91 35.39 -4.64
CA PRO A 51 -18.37 36.71 -4.25
C PRO A 51 -19.87 36.84 -4.57
N VAL A 52 -20.61 37.32 -3.59
CA VAL A 52 -22.03 37.68 -3.63
C VAL A 52 -22.36 38.57 -4.83
N ALA A 53 -23.45 38.23 -5.54
CA ALA A 53 -23.90 38.90 -6.75
C ALA A 53 -24.54 40.27 -6.48
N GLU A 54 -24.22 41.27 -7.30
CA GLU A 54 -24.95 42.54 -7.43
C GLU A 54 -25.15 42.86 -8.94
N PRO A 55 -26.31 43.39 -9.39
CA PRO A 55 -26.74 43.22 -10.79
C PRO A 55 -26.54 44.43 -11.73
N ALA A 56 -26.30 44.07 -13.00
CA ALA A 56 -26.78 44.65 -14.27
C ALA A 56 -26.23 45.98 -14.82
N ARG A 57 -25.77 45.91 -16.10
CA ARG A 57 -26.12 46.71 -17.31
C ARG A 57 -25.03 46.49 -18.38
N ALA A 58 -25.24 46.41 -19.70
CA ALA A 58 -26.36 46.17 -20.62
C ALA A 58 -25.69 45.94 -22.02
N ALA A 59 -26.16 44.98 -22.84
CA ALA A 59 -25.73 44.73 -24.22
C ALA A 59 -26.37 45.74 -25.22
N PRO A 60 -25.88 45.89 -26.49
CA PRO A 60 -26.50 45.16 -27.64
C PRO A 60 -25.55 45.03 -28.89
N PRO A 61 -26.02 44.71 -30.12
CA PRO A 61 -26.69 43.49 -30.59
C PRO A 61 -25.97 42.79 -31.79
N HIS A 62 -26.38 41.56 -32.09
CA HIS A 62 -25.95 40.73 -33.23
C HIS A 62 -26.52 41.16 -34.60
N PRO A 63 -25.91 40.68 -35.70
CA PRO A 63 -26.71 40.03 -36.75
C PRO A 63 -26.21 38.59 -37.11
N ASP A 64 -27.18 37.71 -37.36
CA ASP A 64 -27.11 36.29 -37.79
C ASP A 64 -26.86 36.12 -39.34
N PRO A 65 -26.89 34.91 -39.97
CA PRO A 65 -25.93 33.78 -39.95
C PRO A 65 -25.59 33.26 -41.40
N VAL A 66 -25.36 31.93 -41.57
CA VAL A 66 -25.30 31.04 -42.79
C VAL A 66 -23.88 30.74 -43.43
N PRO A 67 -23.56 29.52 -43.98
CA PRO A 67 -23.27 28.22 -43.33
C PRO A 67 -22.03 27.46 -43.98
N PRO A 68 -21.92 26.09 -43.98
CA PRO A 68 -20.80 25.36 -43.37
C PRO A 68 -19.73 24.81 -44.35
N ALA A 69 -18.53 24.54 -43.85
CA ALA A 69 -17.52 23.74 -44.56
C ALA A 69 -17.12 22.49 -43.75
N SER A 70 -17.58 21.36 -44.28
CA SER A 70 -17.19 19.96 -44.15
C SER A 70 -15.92 19.56 -43.37
N ARG A 71 -16.14 18.59 -42.46
CA ARG A 71 -15.26 17.58 -41.84
C ARG A 71 -13.98 17.20 -42.63
N PRO A 72 -12.93 16.71 -41.93
CA PRO A 72 -12.85 15.26 -41.76
C PRO A 72 -12.53 14.79 -40.33
N VAL A 73 -13.14 13.65 -40.02
CA VAL A 73 -12.88 12.78 -38.89
C VAL A 73 -11.43 12.31 -38.96
N THR A 74 -10.63 12.52 -37.91
CA THR A 74 -9.34 11.83 -37.77
C THR A 74 -9.46 10.76 -36.70
N ALA A 75 -9.32 9.54 -37.19
CA ALA A 75 -9.42 8.30 -36.46
C ALA A 75 -8.38 8.20 -35.33
N ALA A 76 -8.79 7.52 -34.26
CA ALA A 76 -7.91 7.01 -33.24
C ALA A 76 -6.84 6.07 -33.85
N PRO A 77 -5.56 6.20 -33.47
CA PRO A 77 -4.61 5.11 -33.58
C PRO A 77 -4.60 4.28 -32.30
N VAL A 78 -4.82 2.98 -32.51
CA VAL A 78 -4.64 1.84 -31.60
C VAL A 78 -3.22 1.86 -30.99
N PRO A 79 -3.02 1.46 -29.72
CA PRO A 79 -1.73 1.59 -29.02
C PRO A 79 -0.64 0.69 -29.62
N PRO A 80 0.62 1.16 -29.74
CA PRO A 80 1.74 0.27 -29.99
C PRO A 80 2.10 -0.52 -28.72
N ALA A 81 2.42 -1.79 -28.97
CA ALA A 81 2.75 -2.83 -28.00
C ALA A 81 3.83 -2.42 -27.00
N ALA A 82 3.64 -2.84 -25.75
CA ALA A 82 4.61 -2.69 -24.67
C ALA A 82 5.95 -3.37 -25.02
N PRO A 83 7.10 -2.74 -24.75
CA PRO A 83 8.37 -3.46 -24.75
C PRO A 83 8.41 -4.46 -23.57
N PRO A 84 9.08 -5.62 -23.70
CA PRO A 84 9.22 -6.57 -22.61
C PRO A 84 9.93 -5.89 -21.44
N ARG A 85 9.27 -5.90 -20.29
CA ARG A 85 9.79 -5.37 -19.03
C ARG A 85 11.04 -6.19 -18.69
N ALA A 86 12.21 -5.57 -18.84
CA ALA A 86 13.47 -6.10 -18.32
C ALA A 86 13.28 -6.39 -16.83
N GLU A 87 13.49 -7.65 -16.44
CA GLU A 87 13.62 -8.03 -15.05
C GLU A 87 14.74 -7.19 -14.43
N PRO A 88 14.52 -6.44 -13.34
CA PRO A 88 15.63 -5.86 -12.62
C PRO A 88 16.43 -7.01 -12.02
N ALA A 89 17.61 -7.22 -12.59
CA ALA A 89 18.68 -8.04 -12.05
C ALA A 89 18.82 -7.78 -10.55
N ALA A 90 18.95 -8.87 -9.80
CA ALA A 90 19.10 -8.85 -8.35
C ALA A 90 20.31 -8.00 -7.94
N GLU A 91 20.05 -6.77 -7.50
CA GLU A 91 21.06 -5.97 -6.81
C GLU A 91 21.40 -6.62 -5.44
N PRO A 92 22.68 -6.79 -5.11
CA PRO A 92 23.10 -7.35 -3.83
C PRO A 92 22.80 -6.35 -2.71
N ARG A 93 21.75 -6.62 -1.93
CA ARG A 93 21.31 -5.79 -0.78
C ARG A 93 22.36 -5.73 0.35
N PRO A 94 22.47 -4.59 1.06
CA PRO A 94 23.48 -4.32 2.08
C PRO A 94 23.37 -5.26 3.30
N ALA A 95 24.50 -5.42 4.00
CA ALA A 95 24.76 -6.38 5.08
C ALA A 95 23.89 -6.23 6.37
N GLY A 96 22.85 -5.39 6.37
CA GLY A 96 21.83 -5.30 7.43
C GLY A 96 20.65 -6.26 7.26
N GLY A 97 20.53 -6.95 6.12
CA GLY A 97 19.39 -7.83 5.80
C GLY A 97 19.36 -9.17 6.52
N GLY A 98 20.35 -9.51 7.35
CA GLY A 98 20.43 -10.81 8.01
C GLY A 98 19.29 -11.05 9.01
N ALA A 99 18.98 -10.06 9.85
CA ALA A 99 17.90 -10.17 10.84
C ALA A 99 16.53 -10.27 10.17
N ALA A 100 16.23 -9.41 9.20
CA ALA A 100 14.96 -9.44 8.47
C ALA A 100 14.76 -10.74 7.67
N ARG A 101 15.84 -11.32 7.11
CA ARG A 101 15.80 -12.62 6.44
C ARG A 101 15.55 -13.77 7.41
N ARG A 102 16.18 -13.75 8.60
CA ARG A 102 15.94 -14.74 9.66
C ARG A 102 14.50 -14.64 10.18
N GLU A 103 14.01 -13.43 10.41
CA GLU A 103 12.63 -13.19 10.84
C GLU A 103 11.63 -13.66 9.79
N GLY A 104 11.87 -13.32 8.52
CA GLY A 104 11.06 -13.80 7.41
C GLY A 104 11.14 -15.30 7.19
N ARG A 105 12.18 -15.98 7.69
CA ARG A 105 12.28 -17.45 7.67
C ARG A 105 11.47 -18.06 8.82
N ARG A 106 11.67 -17.57 10.05
CA ARG A 106 10.91 -17.99 11.25
C ARG A 106 9.41 -17.89 11.06
N LEU A 107 8.94 -16.81 10.45
CA LEU A 107 7.52 -16.62 10.17
C LEU A 107 6.95 -17.70 9.24
N ILE A 108 7.76 -18.19 8.30
CA ILE A 108 7.34 -19.19 7.33
C ILE A 108 7.40 -20.59 7.93
N GLU A 109 8.44 -20.87 8.72
CA GLU A 109 8.53 -22.10 9.52
C GLU A 109 7.32 -22.22 10.47
N ALA A 110 6.97 -21.14 11.18
CA ALA A 110 5.78 -21.13 12.03
C ALA A 110 4.46 -21.29 11.25
N ALA A 111 4.36 -20.73 10.04
CA ALA A 111 3.19 -20.92 9.19
C ALA A 111 3.05 -22.39 8.73
N GLU A 112 4.16 -23.05 8.45
CA GLU A 112 4.21 -24.48 8.14
C GLU A 112 3.76 -25.32 9.35
N GLU A 113 4.32 -25.05 10.55
CA GLU A 113 3.91 -25.72 11.80
C GLU A 113 2.41 -25.57 12.08
N ILE A 114 1.85 -24.37 11.87
CA ILE A 114 0.42 -24.12 12.03
C ILE A 114 -0.42 -24.98 11.10
N LEU A 115 -0.03 -25.08 9.82
CA LEU A 115 -0.76 -25.89 8.84
C LEU A 115 -0.59 -27.39 9.12
N ALA A 116 0.61 -27.82 9.53
CA ALA A 116 0.89 -29.20 9.92
C ALA A 116 0.04 -29.62 11.14
N ALA A 117 0.01 -28.77 12.18
CA ALA A 117 -0.77 -29.02 13.38
C ALA A 117 -2.28 -28.99 13.12
N ALA A 118 -2.75 -28.15 12.20
CA ALA A 118 -4.15 -28.07 11.84
C ALA A 118 -4.62 -29.26 10.98
N GLY A 119 -3.71 -29.89 10.21
CA GLY A 119 -4.02 -31.00 9.31
C GLY A 119 -5.02 -30.66 8.21
N ARG A 120 -5.25 -29.37 7.94
CA ARG A 120 -6.24 -28.88 6.96
C ARG A 120 -5.76 -27.60 6.29
N PRO A 121 -6.21 -27.31 5.05
CA PRO A 121 -5.99 -26.02 4.43
C PRO A 121 -6.60 -24.88 5.24
N MET A 122 -5.91 -23.73 5.28
CA MET A 122 -6.34 -22.54 6.01
C MET A 122 -6.21 -21.28 5.16
N HIS A 123 -7.08 -20.31 5.42
CA HIS A 123 -6.99 -18.98 4.80
C HIS A 123 -5.85 -18.17 5.43
N ALA A 124 -5.19 -17.30 4.66
CA ALA A 124 -4.08 -16.47 5.12
C ALA A 124 -4.43 -15.64 6.36
N ALA A 125 -5.67 -15.18 6.47
CA ALA A 125 -6.16 -14.48 7.67
C ALA A 125 -6.15 -15.37 8.92
N GLU A 126 -6.58 -16.63 8.81
CA GLU A 126 -6.59 -17.59 9.92
C GLU A 126 -5.17 -18.00 10.31
N ILE A 127 -4.28 -18.19 9.32
CA ILE A 127 -2.85 -18.45 9.57
C ILE A 127 -2.23 -17.26 10.30
N TRP A 128 -2.54 -16.03 9.85
CA TRP A 128 -2.05 -14.80 10.47
C TRP A 128 -2.50 -14.65 11.92
N GLU A 129 -3.77 -14.93 12.23
CA GLU A 129 -4.30 -14.85 13.59
C GLU A 129 -3.50 -15.73 14.56
N ARG A 130 -3.17 -16.95 14.14
CA ARG A 130 -2.35 -17.87 14.94
C ARG A 130 -0.89 -17.44 15.04
N LEU A 131 -0.30 -16.90 13.98
CA LEU A 131 1.05 -16.32 14.02
C LEU A 131 1.13 -15.12 14.98
N ALA A 132 0.12 -14.25 14.94
CA ALA A 132 0.02 -13.09 15.82
C ALA A 132 -0.18 -13.52 17.29
N ALA A 133 -0.94 -14.59 17.55
CA ALA A 133 -1.06 -15.18 18.88
C ALA A 133 0.29 -15.72 19.42
N CYS A 134 1.20 -16.12 18.53
CA CYS A 134 2.58 -16.48 18.87
C CYS A 134 3.54 -15.28 19.01
N GLY A 135 3.02 -14.04 18.92
CA GLY A 135 3.81 -12.81 19.05
C GLY A 135 4.62 -12.42 17.80
N LEU A 136 4.37 -13.07 16.66
CA LEU A 136 5.03 -12.72 15.40
C LEU A 136 4.40 -11.48 14.78
N THR A 137 5.23 -10.63 14.19
CA THR A 137 4.79 -9.37 13.57
C THR A 137 5.21 -9.31 12.10
N LEU A 138 4.39 -8.65 11.28
CA LEU A 138 4.70 -8.35 9.89
C LEU A 138 4.74 -6.84 9.70
N PRO A 139 5.80 -6.30 9.06
CA PRO A 139 5.86 -4.88 8.75
C PRO A 139 4.85 -4.54 7.64
N GLY A 140 4.15 -3.44 7.80
CA GLY A 140 3.16 -2.92 6.84
C GLY A 140 1.80 -2.67 7.48
N HIS A 141 0.93 -2.00 6.72
CA HIS A 141 -0.44 -1.67 7.16
C HIS A 141 -1.36 -2.90 7.12
N ASP A 142 -1.15 -3.82 6.16
CA ASP A 142 -1.95 -5.04 6.00
C ASP A 142 -1.05 -6.29 6.14
N PRO A 143 -0.99 -6.90 7.34
CA PRO A 143 -0.18 -8.09 7.57
C PRO A 143 -0.75 -9.33 6.88
N VAL A 144 -2.07 -9.41 6.66
CA VAL A 144 -2.71 -10.54 5.99
C VAL A 144 -2.34 -10.55 4.50
N ALA A 145 -2.44 -9.42 3.82
CA ALA A 145 -2.02 -9.30 2.42
C ALA A 145 -0.50 -9.52 2.26
N ALA A 146 0.29 -9.05 3.22
CA ALA A 146 1.73 -9.28 3.23
C ALA A 146 2.07 -10.76 3.40
N LEU A 147 1.39 -11.48 4.31
CA LEU A 147 1.53 -12.92 4.48
C LEU A 147 1.09 -13.66 3.21
N ASN A 148 -0.07 -13.33 2.67
CA ASN A 148 -0.62 -13.93 1.47
C ASN A 148 0.37 -13.85 0.30
N THR A 149 0.97 -12.67 0.08
CA THR A 149 1.98 -12.47 -0.98
C THR A 149 3.20 -13.36 -0.79
N ARG A 150 3.66 -13.57 0.46
CA ARG A 150 4.83 -14.40 0.76
C ARG A 150 4.56 -15.89 0.57
N LEU A 151 3.39 -16.35 1.00
CA LEU A 151 2.95 -17.74 0.83
C LEU A 151 2.69 -18.04 -0.65
N TRP A 152 2.03 -17.13 -1.37
CA TRP A 152 1.83 -17.22 -2.81
C TRP A 152 3.16 -17.40 -3.55
N LYS A 153 4.14 -16.51 -3.33
CA LYS A 153 5.46 -16.61 -3.98
C LYS A 153 6.16 -17.95 -3.73
N ARG A 154 6.00 -18.53 -2.55
CA ARG A 154 6.57 -19.84 -2.21
C ARG A 154 5.82 -20.98 -2.89
N ALA A 155 4.50 -20.92 -2.91
CA ALA A 155 3.67 -21.89 -3.61
C ALA A 155 3.95 -21.95 -5.12
N GLN A 156 4.38 -20.85 -5.77
CA GLN A 156 4.87 -20.89 -7.15
C GLN A 156 6.22 -21.61 -7.31
N GLY A 157 7.09 -21.54 -6.31
CA GLY A 157 8.49 -21.98 -6.40
C GLY A 157 8.74 -23.44 -6.05
N GLY A 158 7.70 -24.29 -6.00
CA GLY A 158 7.85 -25.70 -5.59
C GLY A 158 8.15 -25.87 -4.09
N SER A 159 7.65 -24.98 -3.25
CA SER A 159 7.81 -25.08 -1.78
C SER A 159 6.88 -26.12 -1.15
N VAL A 160 7.04 -26.33 0.16
CA VAL A 160 6.12 -27.09 1.03
C VAL A 160 4.67 -26.57 1.03
N PHE A 161 4.43 -25.34 0.60
CA PHE A 161 3.09 -24.77 0.52
C PHE A 161 2.45 -25.02 -0.85
N HIS A 162 1.17 -25.41 -0.83
CA HIS A 162 0.32 -25.48 -2.02
C HIS A 162 -0.87 -24.52 -1.87
N ARG A 163 -1.18 -23.75 -2.93
CA ARG A 163 -2.33 -22.83 -2.94
C ARG A 163 -3.55 -23.54 -3.54
N LEU A 164 -4.62 -23.63 -2.76
CA LEU A 164 -5.84 -24.35 -3.11
C LEU A 164 -7.00 -23.43 -3.54
N GLY A 165 -6.88 -22.14 -3.26
CA GLY A 165 -7.90 -21.14 -3.57
C GLY A 165 -7.43 -19.74 -3.28
N ASP A 166 -8.35 -18.78 -3.30
CA ASP A 166 -7.98 -17.40 -3.00
C ASP A 166 -7.61 -17.24 -1.52
N GLY A 167 -6.34 -16.91 -1.25
CA GLY A 167 -5.80 -16.84 0.10
C GLY A 167 -5.75 -18.16 0.88
N VAL A 168 -6.12 -19.31 0.29
CA VAL A 168 -6.15 -20.61 0.99
C VAL A 168 -4.90 -21.43 0.68
N TYR A 169 -4.20 -21.82 1.74
CA TYR A 169 -2.94 -22.56 1.68
C TYR A 169 -3.03 -23.87 2.46
N GLY A 170 -2.44 -24.92 1.91
CA GLY A 170 -2.20 -26.19 2.59
C GLY A 170 -0.74 -26.61 2.44
N LEU A 171 -0.37 -27.72 3.08
CA LEU A 171 0.92 -28.36 2.85
C LEU A 171 0.82 -29.27 1.64
N ALA A 172 1.90 -29.32 0.86
CA ALA A 172 2.06 -30.33 -0.18
C ALA A 172 2.12 -31.73 0.47
N PRO A 173 1.46 -32.74 -0.14
CA PRO A 173 1.50 -34.12 0.34
C PRO A 173 2.88 -34.76 0.22
#